data_AF-A0A2S6SZ86-F1
#
_entry.id   AF-A0A2S6SZ86-F1
#
_cell.length_a   1.000
_cell.length_b   1.000
_cell.length_c   1.000
_cell.angle_alpha   90.00
_cell.angle_beta   90.00
_cell.angle_gamma   90.00
#
_symmetry.space_group_name_H-M   'P 1'
#
loop_
_entity.id
_entity.type
_entity.pdbx_description
1 polymer ?
#
loop_
_entity_poly.entity_id
_entity_poly.type
_entity_poly.pdbx_seq_one_letter_code
_entity_poly.pdbx_strand_id
1 'polypeptide(L)'
;LNDLRHIIYKAGDAPWRRSKKNLGLLLREGILKENVDGEALLWAYNRLRIRQEKRKVLIVISDGAPVDDSTLSVNPGNYLEKNLRDTISDIENNSNIELVAIGIGHDVSRYYSNAVTIMDVDQLGEVLLNELSNIFVTKKKYN
;
A
#
# COMPACT_ATOMS: atom_id res chain seq x y z
N LEU A 1 -8.39 21.90 -4.26
CA LEU A 1 -7.84 20.55 -4.49
C LEU A 1 -6.49 20.50 -3.77
N ASN A 2 -6.19 19.44 -3.03
CA ASN A 2 -4.87 19.30 -2.43
C ASN A 2 -3.84 18.95 -3.52
N ASP A 3 -2.61 19.43 -3.35
CA ASP A 3 -1.51 19.06 -4.22
C ASP A 3 -1.01 17.66 -3.84
N LEU A 4 -1.02 16.74 -4.81
CA LEU A 4 -0.51 15.39 -4.61
C LEU A 4 1.00 15.35 -4.84
N ARG A 5 1.71 14.65 -3.96
CA ARG A 5 3.13 14.36 -4.12
C ARG A 5 3.38 12.87 -4.03
N HIS A 6 3.62 12.25 -5.17
CA HIS A 6 4.04 10.85 -5.24
C HIS A 6 5.56 10.72 -5.16
N ILE A 7 6.06 9.91 -4.23
CA ILE A 7 7.49 9.71 -4.02
C ILE A 7 7.88 8.27 -4.38
N ILE A 8 8.93 8.11 -5.18
CA ILE A 8 9.52 6.81 -5.50
C ILE A 8 10.88 6.73 -4.83
N TYR A 9 10.95 6.00 -3.72
CA TYR A 9 12.23 5.79 -3.03
C TYR A 9 13.17 4.87 -3.82
N LYS A 10 12.61 3.80 -4.42
CA LYS A 10 13.34 2.87 -5.29
C LYS A 10 12.42 2.38 -6.40
N ALA A 11 12.83 2.53 -7.66
CA ALA A 11 12.16 1.87 -8.78
C ALA A 11 12.44 0.36 -8.78
N GLY A 12 11.52 -0.43 -9.33
CA GLY A 12 11.68 -1.90 -9.42
C GLY A 12 13.02 -2.29 -10.04
N ASP A 13 13.35 -1.66 -11.16
CA ASP A 13 14.55 -1.95 -11.97
C ASP A 13 15.83 -1.26 -11.44
N ALA A 14 15.72 -0.42 -10.41
CA ALA A 14 16.88 0.26 -9.84
C ALA A 14 17.66 -0.69 -8.92
N PRO A 15 19.00 -0.77 -9.02
CA PRO A 15 19.80 -1.58 -8.12
C PRO A 15 19.83 -0.98 -6.70
N TRP A 16 19.88 -1.85 -5.69
CA TRP A 16 19.92 -1.48 -4.27
C TRP A 16 21.02 -0.44 -3.96
N ARG A 17 22.24 -0.70 -4.46
CA ARG A 17 23.41 0.17 -4.24
C ARG A 17 23.17 1.64 -4.62
N ARG A 18 22.35 1.89 -5.64
CA ARG A 18 22.03 3.27 -6.09
C ARG A 18 20.88 3.90 -5.30
N SER A 19 19.98 3.08 -4.76
CA SER A 19 18.75 3.55 -4.10
C SER A 19 18.84 3.57 -2.57
N LYS A 20 19.91 3.02 -1.98
CA LYS A 20 20.10 2.94 -0.52
C LYS A 20 19.95 4.30 0.17
N LYS A 21 20.52 5.37 -0.40
CA LYS A 21 20.40 6.73 0.17
C LYS A 21 18.96 7.25 0.11
N ASN A 22 18.22 6.92 -0.94
CA ASN A 22 16.82 7.33 -1.09
C ASN A 22 15.93 6.67 -0.03
N LEU A 23 16.17 5.40 0.30
CA LEU A 23 15.39 4.72 1.33
C LEU A 23 15.56 5.35 2.71
N GLY A 24 16.72 5.94 3.00
CA GLY A 24 16.90 6.73 4.22
C GLY A 24 15.98 7.97 4.31
N LEU A 25 15.44 8.44 3.17
CA LEU A 25 14.47 9.54 3.16
C LEU A 25 13.11 9.13 3.71
N LEU A 26 12.79 7.83 3.81
CA LEU A 26 11.58 7.36 4.50
C LEU A 26 11.55 7.82 5.96
N LEU A 27 12.71 7.98 6.58
CA LEU A 27 12.86 8.40 7.97
C LEU A 27 12.86 9.93 8.14
N ARG A 28 12.76 10.69 7.04
CA ARG A 28 12.82 12.15 7.11
C ARG A 28 11.46 12.71 7.52
N GLU A 29 11.45 13.40 8.66
CA GLU A 29 10.27 14.11 9.15
C GLU A 29 9.79 15.21 8.18
N GLY A 30 8.48 15.49 8.21
CA GLY A 30 7.85 16.57 7.44
C GLY A 30 7.58 16.28 5.96
N ILE A 31 7.76 15.03 5.52
CA ILE A 31 7.32 14.58 4.18
C ILE A 31 5.81 14.30 4.17
N LEU A 32 5.29 13.71 5.23
CA LEU A 32 3.87 13.40 5.42
C LEU A 32 3.13 14.62 5.98
N LYS A 33 1.95 14.88 5.46
CA LYS A 33 1.02 15.92 5.94
C LYS A 33 -0.36 15.32 6.18
N GLU A 34 -0.98 14.86 5.10
CA GLU A 34 -2.33 14.27 5.08
C GLU A 34 -2.28 12.92 4.35
N ASN A 35 -3.26 12.06 4.60
CA ASN A 35 -3.35 10.69 4.09
C ASN A 35 -4.52 10.53 3.11
N VAL A 36 -4.20 10.49 1.82
CA VAL A 36 -5.17 10.21 0.74
C VAL A 36 -4.92 8.81 0.19
N ASP A 37 -5.11 7.80 1.04
CA ASP A 37 -4.65 6.43 0.80
C ASP A 37 -5.26 5.78 -0.45
N GLY A 38 -6.53 6.07 -0.76
CA GLY A 38 -7.19 5.53 -1.96
C GLY A 38 -6.52 6.02 -3.25
N GLU A 39 -6.14 7.30 -3.32
CA GLU A 39 -5.41 7.85 -4.46
C GLU A 39 -3.97 7.30 -4.55
N ALA A 40 -3.29 7.17 -3.41
CA ALA A 40 -1.96 6.57 -3.34
C ALA A 40 -1.98 5.10 -3.81
N LEU A 41 -2.99 4.33 -3.40
CA LEU A 41 -3.19 2.95 -3.81
C LEU A 41 -3.47 2.83 -5.30
N LEU A 42 -4.37 3.67 -5.83
CA LEU A 42 -4.68 3.73 -7.26
C LEU A 42 -3.44 4.09 -8.10
N TRP A 43 -2.62 5.03 -7.63
CA TRP A 43 -1.38 5.41 -8.29
C TRP A 43 -0.38 4.25 -8.34
N ALA A 44 -0.19 3.56 -7.23
CA ALA A 44 0.69 2.39 -7.15
C ALA A 44 0.19 1.24 -8.05
N TYR A 45 -1.12 0.96 -8.01
CA TYR A 45 -1.77 -0.04 -8.86
C TYR A 45 -1.56 0.24 -10.35
N ASN A 46 -1.82 1.47 -10.80
CA ASN A 46 -1.66 1.85 -12.21
C ASN A 46 -0.22 1.66 -12.70
N ARG A 47 0.78 1.96 -11.85
CA ARG A 47 2.19 1.74 -12.16
C ARG A 47 2.56 0.26 -12.22
N LEU A 48 2.00 -0.56 -11.33
CA LEU A 48 2.26 -2.00 -11.29
C LEU A 48 1.58 -2.73 -12.46
N ARG A 49 0.36 -2.33 -12.81
CA ARG A 49 -0.47 -2.96 -13.86
C ARG A 49 0.24 -2.98 -15.21
N ILE A 50 0.93 -1.91 -15.58
CA ILE A 50 1.62 -1.79 -16.87
C ILE A 50 2.94 -2.59 -16.95
N ARG A 51 3.42 -3.17 -15.84
CA ARG A 51 4.67 -3.93 -15.89
C ARG A 51 4.50 -5.30 -16.56
N GLN A 52 5.59 -5.87 -17.06
CA GLN A 52 5.60 -7.12 -17.82
C GLN A 52 5.63 -8.38 -16.96
N GLU A 53 5.92 -8.28 -15.66
CA GLU A 53 6.01 -9.44 -14.79
C GLU A 53 4.65 -10.17 -14.72
N LYS A 54 4.68 -11.50 -14.89
CA LYS A 54 3.46 -12.33 -14.89
C LYS A 54 2.72 -12.29 -13.56
N ARG A 55 3.46 -12.24 -12.46
CA ARG A 55 2.93 -12.16 -11.10
C ARG A 55 3.22 -10.79 -10.54
N LYS A 56 2.18 -10.14 -10.02
CA LYS A 56 2.22 -8.77 -9.50
C LYS A 56 1.58 -8.78 -8.13
N VAL A 57 2.33 -8.29 -7.15
CA VAL A 57 1.88 -8.19 -5.76
C VAL A 57 2.02 -6.73 -5.35
N LEU A 58 0.95 -6.17 -4.80
CA LEU A 58 0.91 -4.84 -4.23
C LEU A 58 0.78 -4.98 -2.71
N ILE A 59 1.81 -4.52 -2.00
CA ILE A 59 1.84 -4.57 -0.53
C ILE A 59 1.63 -3.15 0.00
N VAL A 60 0.62 -2.98 0.83
CA VAL A 60 0.33 -1.75 1.57
C VAL A 60 0.85 -1.91 2.99
N ILE A 61 1.60 -0.92 3.48
CA ILE A 61 2.00 -0.83 4.88
C ILE A 61 1.46 0.51 5.38
N SER A 62 0.57 0.47 6.37
CA SER A 62 -0.10 1.67 6.89
C SER A 62 -0.15 1.64 8.41
N ASP A 63 0.01 2.79 9.05
CA ASP A 63 -0.12 3.02 10.49
C ASP A 63 -1.45 3.70 10.87
N GLY A 64 -2.32 3.98 9.90
CA GLY A 64 -3.55 4.74 10.14
C GLY A 64 -4.63 4.59 9.07
N ALA A 65 -5.66 5.44 9.22
CA ALA A 65 -6.80 5.56 8.32
C ALA A 65 -6.64 6.81 7.44
N PRO A 66 -7.36 6.90 6.30
CA PRO A 66 -7.25 8.05 5.43
C PRO A 66 -7.88 9.30 6.07
N VAL A 67 -7.08 10.36 6.19
CA VAL A 67 -7.46 11.63 6.83
C VAL A 67 -6.86 12.78 6.02
N ASP A 68 -7.73 13.67 5.55
CA ASP A 68 -7.35 14.93 4.93
C ASP A 68 -8.32 16.04 5.35
N ASP A 69 -7.87 16.98 6.17
CA ASP A 69 -8.72 18.00 6.79
C ASP A 69 -9.47 18.86 5.75
N SER A 70 -8.77 19.25 4.68
CA SER A 70 -9.35 20.08 3.62
C SER A 70 -10.46 19.35 2.88
N THR A 71 -10.26 18.07 2.58
CA THR A 71 -11.24 17.22 1.92
C THR A 71 -12.44 16.98 2.82
N LEU A 72 -12.22 16.67 4.09
CA LEU A 72 -13.30 16.40 5.05
C LEU A 72 -14.08 17.66 5.44
N SER A 73 -13.51 18.85 5.29
CA SER A 73 -14.22 20.11 5.59
C SER A 73 -15.37 20.45 4.63
N VAL A 74 -15.34 19.91 3.41
CA VAL A 74 -16.33 20.20 2.35
C VAL A 74 -17.03 18.97 1.79
N ASN A 75 -16.70 17.78 2.29
CA ASN A 75 -17.31 16.51 1.88
C ASN A 75 -17.90 15.77 3.08
N PRO A 76 -18.76 14.76 2.86
CA PRO A 76 -19.18 13.85 3.92
C PRO A 76 -17.98 13.21 4.63
N GLY A 77 -18.09 13.00 5.94
CA GLY A 77 -16.98 12.49 6.76
C GLY A 77 -16.42 11.11 6.36
N ASN A 78 -17.18 10.34 5.57
CA ASN A 78 -16.75 9.05 5.05
C ASN A 78 -16.23 9.09 3.60
N TYR A 79 -16.00 10.28 3.03
CA TYR A 79 -15.61 10.43 1.62
C TYR A 79 -14.31 9.69 1.30
N LEU A 80 -13.27 9.90 2.12
CA LEU A 80 -11.97 9.25 1.93
C LEU A 80 -12.01 7.74 2.18
N GLU A 81 -12.74 7.32 3.21
CA GLU A 81 -12.96 5.89 3.49
C GLU A 81 -13.66 5.21 2.32
N LYS A 82 -14.71 5.83 1.77
CA LYS A 82 -15.42 5.33 0.60
C LYS A 82 -14.49 5.21 -0.59
N ASN A 83 -13.68 6.24 -0.87
CA ASN A 83 -12.70 6.20 -1.96
C ASN A 83 -11.69 5.06 -1.80
N LEU A 84 -11.19 4.84 -0.58
CA LEU A 84 -10.28 3.73 -0.29
C LEU A 84 -10.96 2.38 -0.52
N ARG A 85 -12.19 2.19 -0.01
CA ARG A 85 -12.97 0.94 -0.18
C ARG A 85 -13.26 0.64 -1.65
N ASP A 86 -13.70 1.65 -2.41
CA ASP A 86 -14.00 1.50 -3.83
C ASP A 86 -12.73 1.10 -4.60
N THR A 87 -11.59 1.72 -4.30
CA THR A 87 -10.29 1.40 -4.92
C THR A 87 -9.82 -0.01 -4.59
N ILE A 88 -9.93 -0.44 -3.32
CA ILE A 88 -9.56 -1.80 -2.91
C ILE A 88 -10.44 -2.83 -3.61
N SER A 89 -11.77 -2.61 -3.59
CA SER A 89 -12.74 -3.49 -4.25
C SER A 89 -12.43 -3.64 -5.74
N ASP A 90 -12.11 -2.55 -6.43
CA ASP A 90 -11.74 -2.59 -7.84
C ASP A 90 -10.46 -3.39 -8.09
N ILE A 91 -9.43 -3.24 -7.25
CA ILE A 91 -8.18 -3.98 -7.41
C ILE A 91 -8.40 -5.47 -7.13
N GLU A 92 -9.10 -5.82 -6.05
CA GLU A 92 -9.30 -7.22 -5.64
C GLU A 92 -10.23 -7.99 -6.59
N ASN A 93 -11.29 -7.34 -7.11
CA ASN A 93 -12.29 -8.02 -7.92
C ASN A 93 -12.04 -7.92 -9.43
N ASN A 94 -11.38 -6.86 -9.90
CA ASN A 94 -11.24 -6.57 -11.33
C ASN A 94 -9.79 -6.66 -11.83
N SER A 95 -8.86 -7.21 -11.04
CA SER A 95 -7.46 -7.33 -11.44
C SER A 95 -6.82 -8.67 -11.05
N ASN A 96 -5.73 -9.02 -11.75
CA ASN A 96 -4.86 -10.16 -11.40
C ASN A 96 -3.71 -9.75 -10.46
N ILE A 97 -3.78 -8.57 -9.84
CA ILE A 97 -2.78 -8.07 -8.89
C ILE A 97 -3.18 -8.55 -7.50
N GLU A 98 -2.27 -9.23 -6.83
CA GLU A 98 -2.47 -9.69 -5.45
C GLU A 98 -2.26 -8.50 -4.50
N LEU A 99 -3.30 -8.11 -3.77
CA LEU A 99 -3.26 -7.01 -2.81
C LEU A 99 -3.15 -7.57 -1.39
N VAL A 100 -2.15 -7.10 -0.64
CA VAL A 100 -1.91 -7.47 0.76
C VAL A 100 -1.66 -6.20 1.58
N ALA A 101 -2.26 -6.10 2.76
CA ALA A 101 -2.06 -4.98 3.67
C ALA A 101 -1.44 -5.41 5.01
N ILE A 102 -0.54 -4.58 5.53
CA ILE A 102 0.04 -4.70 6.86
C ILE A 102 -0.28 -3.41 7.63
N GLY A 103 -1.11 -3.54 8.67
CA GLY A 103 -1.45 -2.46 9.58
C GLY A 103 -0.51 -2.43 10.77
N ILE A 104 0.09 -1.28 11.09
CA ILE A 104 0.96 -1.10 12.26
C ILE A 104 0.17 -0.33 13.32
N GLY A 105 -0.15 -0.98 14.44
CA GLY A 105 -0.96 -0.39 15.51
C GLY A 105 -2.43 -0.11 15.12
N HIS A 106 -2.83 -0.47 13.90
CA HIS A 106 -4.17 -0.24 13.36
C HIS A 106 -4.71 -1.46 12.62
N ASP A 107 -6.00 -1.75 12.82
CA ASP A 107 -6.67 -2.87 12.19
C ASP A 107 -7.14 -2.54 10.76
N VAL A 108 -6.34 -2.96 9.78
CA VAL A 108 -6.59 -2.74 8.34
C VAL A 108 -7.44 -3.84 7.70
N SER A 109 -7.77 -4.92 8.43
CA SER A 109 -8.60 -6.04 7.92
C SER A 109 -10.03 -5.64 7.56
N ARG A 110 -10.45 -4.46 8.04
CA ARG A 110 -11.75 -3.83 7.74
C ARG A 110 -11.88 -3.36 6.30
N TYR A 111 -10.74 -3.21 5.61
CA TYR A 111 -10.67 -2.67 4.25
C TYR A 111 -10.15 -3.71 3.26
N TYR A 112 -9.13 -4.49 3.64
CA TYR A 112 -8.42 -5.40 2.75
C TYR A 112 -8.78 -6.86 3.04
N SER A 113 -9.01 -7.66 1.99
CA SER A 113 -9.35 -9.08 2.13
C SER A 113 -8.16 -9.91 2.64
N ASN A 114 -6.94 -9.56 2.24
CA ASN A 114 -5.70 -10.16 2.75
C ASN A 114 -4.94 -9.13 3.58
N ALA A 115 -5.01 -9.27 4.90
CA ALA A 115 -4.48 -8.28 5.81
C ALA A 115 -3.87 -8.89 7.07
N VAL A 116 -2.79 -8.28 7.56
CA VAL A 116 -2.16 -8.61 8.84
C VAL A 116 -2.01 -7.34 9.66
N THR A 117 -2.27 -7.42 10.96
CA THR A 117 -2.07 -6.30 11.88
C THR A 117 -0.93 -6.66 12.82
N ILE A 118 0.08 -5.79 12.91
CA ILE A 118 1.18 -5.87 13.86
C ILE A 118 1.04 -4.77 14.89
N MET A 119 1.54 -5.02 16.10
CA MET A 119 1.49 -4.03 17.19
C MET A 119 2.68 -3.06 17.12
N ASP A 120 3.81 -3.53 16.62
CA ASP A 120 5.08 -2.80 16.62
C ASP A 120 5.78 -2.95 15.25
N VAL A 121 6.47 -1.90 14.81
CA VAL A 121 7.27 -1.88 13.58
C VAL A 121 8.40 -2.92 13.60
N ASP A 122 8.89 -3.30 14.79
CA ASP A 122 9.91 -4.35 14.92
C ASP A 122 9.44 -5.71 14.38
N GLN A 123 8.12 -5.94 14.35
CA GLN A 123 7.51 -7.17 13.81
C GLN A 123 7.38 -7.16 12.28
N LEU A 124 7.54 -5.99 11.63
CA LEU A 124 7.27 -5.81 10.21
C LEU A 124 8.14 -6.72 9.34
N GLY A 125 9.42 -6.88 9.69
CA GLY A 125 10.35 -7.71 8.91
C GLY A 125 9.94 -9.17 8.87
N GLU A 126 9.54 -9.73 10.02
CA GLU A 126 9.08 -11.11 10.12
C GLU A 126 7.76 -11.33 9.38
N VAL A 127 6.79 -10.44 9.58
CA VAL A 127 5.48 -10.52 8.92
C VAL A 127 5.61 -10.39 7.40
N LEU A 128 6.42 -9.45 6.90
CA LEU A 128 6.67 -9.33 5.46
C LEU A 128 7.25 -10.62 4.87
N LEU A 129 8.19 -11.27 5.56
CA LEU A 129 8.78 -12.53 5.09
C LEU A 129 7.75 -13.67 5.08
N ASN A 130 6.90 -13.75 6.10
CA ASN A 130 5.84 -14.74 6.19
C ASN A 130 4.78 -14.54 5.08
N GLU A 131 4.33 -13.31 4.87
CA GLU A 131 3.38 -12.99 3.80
C GLU A 131 3.95 -13.28 2.41
N LEU A 132 5.21 -12.89 2.16
CA LEU A 132 5.88 -13.25 0.92
C LEU A 132 5.97 -14.77 0.75
N SER A 133 6.31 -15.51 1.82
CA SER A 133 6.37 -16.97 1.77
C SER A 133 5.01 -17.59 1.46
N ASN A 134 3.94 -17.10 2.09
CA ASN A 134 2.56 -17.54 1.83
C ASN A 134 2.19 -17.33 0.38
N ILE A 135 2.47 -16.13 -0.15
CA ILE A 135 2.29 -15.77 -1.56
C ILE A 135 3.06 -16.76 -2.44
N PHE A 136 4.33 -17.07 -2.17
CA PHE A 136 5.09 -18.01 -3.00
C PHE A 136 4.55 -19.46 -2.95
N VAL A 137 4.00 -19.92 -1.82
CA VAL A 137 3.51 -21.29 -1.63
C VAL A 137 2.13 -21.53 -2.24
N THR A 138 1.19 -20.57 -2.13
CA THR A 138 -0.22 -20.75 -2.56
C THR A 138 -0.39 -21.00 -4.06
N LYS A 139 0.64 -20.78 -4.88
CA LYS A 139 0.59 -20.97 -6.33
C LYS A 139 1.14 -22.31 -6.86
N LYS A 140 1.30 -23.34 -6.01
CA LYS A 140 1.27 -24.74 -6.50
C LYS A 140 -0.17 -25.13 -6.89
N LYS A 141 -0.75 -24.48 -7.89
CA LYS A 141 -1.80 -25.11 -8.70
C LYS A 141 -1.08 -25.86 -9.81
N TYR A 142 -0.94 -27.17 -9.60
CA TYR A 142 -0.58 -28.11 -10.65
C TYR A 142 -1.52 -27.89 -11.83
N ASN A 143 -0.95 -27.53 -12.97
CA ASN A 143 -1.48 -27.84 -14.30
C ASN A 143 -0.38 -28.61 -15.02
#